data_AF-A0A200H562-F1
#
_entry.id   AF-A0A200H562-F1
#
_cell.length_a   1.000
_cell.length_b   1.000
_cell.length_c   1.000
_cell.angle_alpha   90.00
_cell.angle_beta   90.00
_cell.angle_gamma   90.00
#
_symmetry.space_group_name_H-M   'P 1'
#
loop_
_entity.id
_entity.type
_entity.pdbx_description
1 polymer ?
#
loop_
_entity_poly.entity_id
_entity_poly.type
_entity_poly.pdbx_seq_one_letter_code
_entity_poly.pdbx_strand_id
1 'polypeptide(L)'
;MTDRWTASGQPDSRVGLLVARLGAVLALLTAMLLTPAGPASAAGSVSVSPAPSASGPTTVTLSGSGFQYQPNAPGGVYVFFGAVSDPAGGSWSPSQGGKSGQSFAYASTGGSQLLIAFEGGDSAEAANGMIRPDGTWSAQMTIPGSTFEATSGNPHAGQSAAGETIDCTVVQCGIITIGAHGMWNANNESFTPISFGGNPTGGFQAPAGSADTTAAGGGGPVAVPEQESPDDQAEPEPTAEPSPVTDDEPQAAAQVTDDEGSAVSWIVIGVFAVGLLALVAALITLVLRSRRQVRQPTPVSAGAVPADTKEQQ
;
A
#
# COMPACT_ATOMS: atom_id res chain seq x y z
N MET A 1 4.62 77.68 -39.79
CA MET A 1 5.44 77.36 -38.60
C MET A 1 4.47 76.80 -37.56
N THR A 2 4.23 75.49 -37.59
CA THR A 2 3.59 74.72 -36.52
C THR A 2 3.81 73.25 -36.83
N ASP A 3 4.64 72.64 -36.01
CA ASP A 3 4.98 71.21 -35.99
C ASP A 3 3.75 70.35 -35.67
N ARG A 4 3.64 69.19 -36.34
CA ARG A 4 3.07 67.98 -35.73
C ARG A 4 3.76 66.74 -36.27
N TRP A 5 4.76 66.31 -35.50
CA TRP A 5 5.27 64.94 -35.48
C TRP A 5 4.29 64.10 -34.65
N THR A 6 3.64 63.11 -35.25
CA THR A 6 2.90 62.06 -34.52
C THR A 6 3.57 60.72 -34.78
N ALA A 7 4.51 60.36 -33.91
CA ALA A 7 5.01 58.99 -33.80
C ALA A 7 4.04 58.21 -32.89
N SER A 8 3.17 57.39 -33.49
CA SER A 8 2.38 56.38 -32.77
C SER A 8 2.96 55.00 -33.05
N GLY A 9 4.05 54.65 -32.36
CA GLY A 9 4.53 53.28 -32.27
C GLY A 9 3.71 52.53 -31.24
N GLN A 10 2.60 51.92 -31.66
CA GLN A 10 1.81 51.05 -30.81
C GLN A 10 2.52 49.68 -30.77
N PRO A 11 3.02 49.21 -29.60
CA PRO A 11 3.74 47.95 -29.53
C PRO A 11 2.81 46.80 -29.90
N ASP A 12 3.28 45.95 -30.82
CA ASP A 12 2.55 44.79 -31.32
C ASP A 12 2.05 43.92 -30.17
N SER A 13 0.73 43.91 -29.99
CA SER A 13 0.00 43.18 -28.94
C SER A 13 0.22 41.66 -28.97
N ARG A 14 0.92 41.18 -30.01
CA ARG A 14 1.34 39.78 -30.19
C ARG A 14 2.52 39.39 -29.30
N VAL A 15 3.40 40.33 -28.96
CA VAL A 15 4.57 40.07 -28.09
C VAL A 15 4.12 39.93 -26.63
N GLY A 16 3.17 40.76 -26.18
CA GLY A 16 2.61 40.67 -24.82
C GLY A 16 1.88 39.35 -24.55
N LEU A 17 1.19 38.80 -25.55
CA LEU A 17 0.47 37.53 -25.41
C LEU A 17 1.41 36.32 -25.30
N LEU A 18 2.58 36.36 -25.95
CA LEU A 18 3.59 35.30 -25.89
C LEU A 18 4.31 35.28 -24.54
N VAL A 19 4.66 36.45 -23.99
CA VAL A 19 5.29 36.58 -22.66
C VAL A 19 4.35 36.11 -21.55
N ALA A 20 3.06 36.47 -21.64
CA ALA A 20 2.06 36.02 -20.66
C ALA A 20 1.85 34.49 -20.66
N ARG A 21 1.87 33.84 -21.84
CA ARG A 21 1.72 32.38 -21.95
C ARG A 21 2.95 31.62 -21.43
N LEU A 22 4.15 32.14 -21.63
CA LEU A 22 5.37 31.53 -21.09
C LEU A 22 5.42 31.62 -19.55
N GLY A 23 4.98 32.75 -18.98
CA GLY A 23 4.86 32.92 -17.53
C GLY A 23 3.87 31.96 -16.88
N ALA A 24 2.73 31.72 -17.52
CA ALA A 24 1.72 30.78 -17.03
C ALA A 24 2.21 29.31 -17.04
N VAL A 25 2.95 28.90 -18.07
CA VAL A 25 3.54 27.54 -18.15
C VAL A 25 4.63 27.35 -17.11
N LEU A 26 5.47 28.36 -16.88
CA LEU A 26 6.52 28.28 -15.87
C LEU A 26 5.94 28.23 -14.44
N ALA A 27 4.88 29.00 -14.17
CA ALA A 27 4.17 28.98 -12.89
C ALA A 27 3.51 27.62 -12.60
N LEU A 28 2.90 26.99 -13.62
CA LEU A 28 2.33 25.64 -13.51
C LEU A 28 3.40 24.56 -13.27
N LEU A 29 4.56 24.67 -13.92
CA LEU A 29 5.69 23.75 -13.71
C LEU A 29 6.29 23.88 -12.30
N THR A 30 6.42 25.10 -11.76
CA THR A 30 6.88 25.30 -10.37
C THR A 30 5.89 24.81 -9.33
N ALA A 31 4.58 24.90 -9.59
CA ALA A 31 3.55 24.39 -8.67
C ALA A 31 3.56 22.84 -8.58
N MET A 32 3.98 22.15 -9.65
CA MET A 32 4.09 20.68 -9.67
C MET A 32 5.32 20.14 -8.94
N LEU A 33 6.35 20.97 -8.73
CA LEU A 33 7.58 20.60 -8.01
C LEU A 33 7.48 20.85 -6.49
N LEU A 34 6.44 21.56 -6.03
CA LEU A 34 6.21 21.88 -4.62
C LEU A 34 5.15 20.97 -3.96
N THR A 35 4.74 19.88 -4.60
CA THR A 35 3.98 18.85 -3.89
C THR A 35 4.92 18.24 -2.84
N PRO A 36 4.63 18.37 -1.54
CA PRO A 36 5.41 17.64 -0.54
C PRO A 36 5.33 16.16 -0.93
N ALA A 37 6.49 15.52 -1.09
CA ALA A 37 6.51 14.07 -1.10
C ALA A 37 5.81 13.64 0.19
N GLY A 38 4.70 12.90 0.07
CA GLY A 38 4.13 12.21 1.23
C GLY A 38 5.25 11.42 1.91
N PRO A 39 5.15 11.17 3.23
CA PRO A 39 6.16 10.37 3.90
C PRO A 39 6.36 9.09 3.08
N ALA A 40 7.58 8.88 2.60
CA ALA A 40 7.95 7.62 1.98
C ALA A 40 7.91 6.60 3.12
N SER A 41 6.76 5.95 3.31
CA SER A 41 6.67 4.79 4.18
C SER A 41 7.59 3.75 3.57
N ALA A 42 8.75 3.56 4.21
CA ALA A 42 9.57 2.39 3.95
C ALA A 42 8.69 1.16 4.12
N ALA A 43 8.85 0.15 3.27
CA ALA A 43 8.18 -1.13 3.45
C ALA A 43 8.37 -1.58 4.91
N GLY A 44 7.30 -2.05 5.55
CA GLY A 44 7.34 -2.50 6.93
C GLY A 44 8.52 -3.45 7.15
N SER A 45 9.23 -3.28 8.25
CA SER A 45 10.37 -4.13 8.60
C SER A 45 10.27 -4.55 10.06
N VAL A 46 10.70 -5.77 10.35
CA VAL A 46 10.69 -6.33 11.70
C VAL A 46 12.12 -6.66 12.11
N SER A 47 12.54 -6.18 13.27
CA SER A 47 13.76 -6.64 13.91
C SER A 47 13.43 -7.72 14.94
N VAL A 48 14.34 -8.67 15.11
CA VAL A 48 14.18 -9.83 16.01
C VAL A 48 15.34 -9.86 16.99
N SER A 49 15.06 -9.91 18.29
CA SER A 49 16.08 -9.98 19.33
C SER A 49 15.61 -10.80 20.54
N PRO A 50 16.44 -11.70 21.11
CA PRO A 50 17.75 -12.12 20.59
C PRO A 50 17.61 -12.91 19.28
N ALA A 51 18.75 -13.28 18.67
CA ALA A 51 18.73 -14.25 17.59
C ALA A 51 18.15 -15.60 18.11
N PRO A 52 17.19 -16.22 17.39
CA PRO A 52 16.57 -17.45 17.85
C PRO A 52 17.53 -18.65 17.77
N SER A 53 17.38 -19.58 18.71
CA SER A 53 18.14 -20.84 18.74
C SER A 53 17.70 -21.80 17.64
N ALA A 54 18.64 -22.49 17.00
CA ALA A 54 18.33 -23.54 16.04
C ALA A 54 17.73 -24.80 16.70
N SER A 55 18.08 -25.05 17.97
CA SER A 55 17.86 -26.33 18.65
C SER A 55 16.57 -26.41 19.45
N GLY A 56 15.79 -25.34 19.53
CA GLY A 56 14.52 -25.36 20.24
C GLY A 56 13.90 -23.98 20.48
N PRO A 57 12.76 -23.95 21.19
CA PRO A 57 11.96 -22.75 21.34
C PRO A 57 12.74 -21.60 21.95
N THR A 58 12.64 -20.43 21.34
CA THR A 58 13.22 -19.18 21.83
C THR A 58 12.13 -18.10 21.88
N THR A 59 11.94 -17.47 23.04
CA THR A 59 11.15 -16.26 23.15
C THR A 59 11.98 -15.07 22.66
N VAL A 60 11.46 -14.36 21.68
CA VAL A 60 12.09 -13.17 21.08
C VAL A 60 11.17 -11.97 21.24
N THR A 61 11.78 -10.79 21.30
CA THR A 61 11.11 -9.51 21.08
C THR A 61 11.16 -9.20 19.58
N LEU A 62 9.99 -8.93 19.03
CA LEU A 62 9.82 -8.37 17.70
C LEU A 62 9.62 -6.86 17.84
N SER A 63 10.33 -6.07 17.04
CA SER A 63 10.09 -4.63 16.94
C SER A 63 9.90 -4.26 15.48
N GLY A 64 8.70 -3.77 15.15
CA GLY A 64 8.31 -3.35 13.82
C GLY A 64 8.44 -1.85 13.61
N SER A 65 8.75 -1.45 12.39
CA SER A 65 8.79 -0.04 11.96
C SER A 65 8.41 0.10 10.48
N GLY A 66 7.94 1.29 10.09
CA GLY A 66 7.53 1.58 8.71
C GLY A 66 6.14 1.06 8.33
N PHE A 67 5.39 0.48 9.27
CA PHE A 67 4.04 -0.01 9.00
C PHE A 67 3.08 1.17 8.81
N GLN A 68 2.15 1.02 7.88
CA GLN A 68 1.07 1.99 7.72
C GLN A 68 0.10 1.86 8.89
N TYR A 69 -0.03 2.93 9.68
CA TYR A 69 -1.08 3.07 10.68
C TYR A 69 -2.41 3.45 10.01
N GLN A 70 -3.49 2.77 10.40
CA GLN A 70 -4.85 3.12 10.01
C GLN A 70 -5.70 3.25 11.28
N PRO A 71 -5.96 4.48 11.75
CA PRO A 71 -6.67 4.68 13.01
C PRO A 71 -8.06 4.04 12.95
N ASN A 72 -8.43 3.35 14.03
CA ASN A 72 -9.75 2.74 14.22
C ASN A 72 -10.15 1.69 13.17
N ALA A 73 -9.22 1.26 12.30
CA ALA A 73 -9.51 0.15 11.41
C ALA A 73 -9.66 -1.14 12.25
N PRO A 74 -10.58 -2.05 11.88
CA PRO A 74 -10.97 -3.18 12.74
C PRO A 74 -9.85 -4.23 12.95
N GLY A 75 -8.70 -4.07 12.31
CA GLY A 75 -7.61 -5.04 12.33
C GLY A 75 -6.24 -4.44 12.61
N GLY A 76 -5.26 -4.87 11.80
CA GLY A 76 -3.86 -4.55 11.96
C GLY A 76 -3.04 -5.48 11.07
N VAL A 77 -2.02 -6.13 11.64
CA VAL A 77 -1.26 -7.19 10.97
C VAL A 77 -1.28 -8.49 11.77
N TYR A 78 -1.39 -9.61 11.06
CA TYR A 78 -0.94 -10.88 11.59
C TYR A 78 0.57 -10.98 11.41
N VAL A 79 1.25 -11.46 12.45
CA VAL A 79 2.70 -11.70 12.45
C VAL A 79 2.95 -13.17 12.71
N PHE A 80 3.71 -13.80 11.83
CA PHE A 80 4.00 -15.22 11.90
C PHE A 80 5.50 -15.50 11.80
N PHE A 81 5.97 -16.57 12.44
CA PHE A 81 7.21 -17.21 12.04
C PHE A 81 6.91 -18.29 10.99
N GLY A 82 7.56 -18.23 9.83
CA GLY A 82 7.25 -19.12 8.72
C GLY A 82 8.22 -19.04 7.56
N ALA A 83 7.83 -19.59 6.43
CA ALA A 83 8.57 -19.57 5.18
C ALA A 83 7.71 -19.08 4.02
N VAL A 84 8.36 -18.47 3.03
CA VAL A 84 7.72 -17.91 1.83
C VAL A 84 8.39 -18.44 0.56
N SER A 85 7.61 -18.53 -0.52
CA SER A 85 8.05 -19.08 -1.81
C SER A 85 9.00 -18.17 -2.58
N ASP A 86 8.88 -16.85 -2.40
CA ASP A 86 9.70 -15.85 -3.09
C ASP A 86 10.21 -14.77 -2.10
N PRO A 87 11.15 -15.11 -1.21
CA PRO A 87 11.60 -14.23 -0.13
C PRO A 87 12.26 -12.93 -0.63
N ALA A 88 12.72 -12.88 -1.87
CA ALA A 88 13.39 -11.72 -2.46
C ALA A 88 12.47 -10.87 -3.36
N GLY A 89 11.51 -11.48 -4.06
CA GLY A 89 10.64 -10.80 -5.02
C GLY A 89 9.26 -10.43 -4.48
N GLY A 90 8.84 -10.98 -3.34
CA GLY A 90 7.58 -10.59 -2.68
C GLY A 90 6.31 -11.16 -3.30
N SER A 91 6.40 -11.96 -4.37
CA SER A 91 5.23 -12.57 -5.02
C SER A 91 4.47 -13.55 -4.12
N TRP A 92 5.03 -13.88 -2.95
CA TRP A 92 4.38 -14.69 -1.94
C TRP A 92 3.22 -14.00 -1.22
N SER A 93 3.15 -12.66 -1.23
CA SER A 93 2.29 -11.91 -0.32
C SER A 93 0.82 -11.85 -0.80
N PRO A 94 -0.15 -11.67 0.11
CA PRO A 94 -1.57 -11.60 -0.26
C PRO A 94 -1.89 -10.49 -1.27
N SER A 95 -1.30 -9.29 -1.14
CA SER A 95 -1.51 -8.21 -2.10
C SER A 95 -0.98 -8.51 -3.51
N GLN A 96 -0.13 -9.53 -3.65
CA GLN A 96 0.38 -10.04 -4.93
C GLN A 96 -0.32 -11.34 -5.37
N GLY A 97 -1.41 -11.73 -4.71
CA GLY A 97 -2.18 -12.93 -5.02
C GLY A 97 -1.70 -14.20 -4.31
N GLY A 98 -0.71 -14.08 -3.43
CA GLY A 98 -0.23 -15.17 -2.60
C GLY A 98 -1.27 -15.71 -1.62
N LYS A 99 -1.11 -16.98 -1.25
CA LYS A 99 -2.05 -17.74 -0.42
C LYS A 99 -1.30 -18.60 0.61
N SER A 100 -1.84 -18.64 1.82
CA SER A 100 -1.39 -19.56 2.87
C SER A 100 -1.49 -21.01 2.39
N GLY A 101 -0.45 -21.80 2.62
CA GLY A 101 -0.32 -23.19 2.16
C GLY A 101 0.12 -23.37 0.72
N GLN A 102 0.22 -22.27 -0.05
CA GLN A 102 0.70 -22.29 -1.43
C GLN A 102 1.99 -21.48 -1.59
N SER A 103 1.92 -20.19 -1.26
CA SER A 103 3.03 -19.26 -1.43
C SER A 103 3.71 -18.91 -0.11
N PHE A 104 3.08 -19.18 1.03
CA PHE A 104 3.67 -19.07 2.36
C PHE A 104 3.02 -20.06 3.32
N ALA A 105 3.75 -20.46 4.36
CA ALA A 105 3.23 -21.27 5.46
C ALA A 105 3.95 -20.88 6.76
N TYR A 106 3.32 -21.15 7.90
CA TYR A 106 3.82 -20.66 9.20
C TYR A 106 3.69 -21.71 10.30
N ALA A 107 4.40 -21.50 11.39
CA ALA A 107 4.43 -22.44 12.51
C ALA A 107 3.06 -22.54 13.20
N SER A 108 2.70 -23.77 13.57
CA SER A 108 1.53 -24.08 14.39
C SER A 108 1.79 -23.92 15.90
N THR A 109 3.04 -23.68 16.29
CA THR A 109 3.45 -23.60 17.70
C THR A 109 2.76 -22.45 18.42
N GLY A 110 2.28 -22.70 19.65
CA GLY A 110 1.70 -21.65 20.49
C GLY A 110 2.66 -20.47 20.67
N GLY A 111 2.16 -19.24 20.46
CA GLY A 111 2.95 -18.01 20.55
C GLY A 111 3.81 -17.69 19.31
N SER A 112 3.72 -18.47 18.23
CA SER A 112 4.39 -18.18 16.95
C SER A 112 3.51 -17.39 15.95
N GLN A 113 2.29 -17.07 16.36
CA GLN A 113 1.29 -16.32 15.61
C GLN A 113 0.77 -15.20 16.51
N LEU A 114 0.85 -13.97 16.04
CA LEU A 114 0.45 -12.79 16.79
C LEU A 114 -0.52 -11.94 15.97
N LEU A 115 -1.37 -11.20 16.68
CA LEU A 115 -2.12 -10.08 16.14
C LEU A 115 -1.51 -8.79 16.68
N ILE A 116 -1.14 -7.87 15.79
CA ILE A 116 -0.75 -6.51 16.16
C ILE A 116 -1.80 -5.57 15.59
N ALA A 117 -2.68 -5.04 16.44
CA ALA A 117 -3.81 -4.23 16.01
C ALA A 117 -3.41 -2.76 15.80
N PHE A 118 -4.24 -2.00 15.09
CA PHE A 118 -4.14 -0.55 15.10
C PHE A 118 -4.61 0.01 16.44
N GLU A 119 -3.87 0.97 16.99
CA GLU A 119 -4.30 1.73 18.16
C GLU A 119 -5.69 2.36 17.94
N GLY A 120 -6.63 2.03 18.85
CA GLY A 120 -8.02 2.48 18.81
C GLY A 120 -8.99 1.59 18.01
N GLY A 121 -8.52 0.52 17.35
CA GLY A 121 -9.38 -0.39 16.57
C GLY A 121 -10.03 -1.51 17.39
N ASP A 122 -11.06 -2.13 16.83
CA ASP A 122 -11.88 -3.18 17.47
C ASP A 122 -11.08 -4.43 17.88
N SER A 123 -9.93 -4.67 17.24
CA SER A 123 -9.03 -5.78 17.56
C SER A 123 -8.13 -5.54 18.77
N ALA A 124 -8.19 -4.36 19.39
CA ALA A 124 -7.25 -3.95 20.45
C ALA A 124 -7.18 -4.94 21.63
N GLU A 125 -8.32 -5.48 22.08
CA GLU A 125 -8.38 -6.36 23.24
C GLU A 125 -7.77 -7.75 23.00
N ALA A 126 -7.81 -8.22 21.75
CA ALA A 126 -7.25 -9.50 21.35
C ALA A 126 -5.77 -9.40 20.89
N ALA A 127 -5.23 -8.19 20.80
CA ALA A 127 -3.92 -7.94 20.22
C ALA A 127 -2.77 -8.26 21.18
N ASN A 128 -1.67 -8.77 20.62
CA ASN A 128 -0.40 -8.97 21.31
C ASN A 128 0.46 -7.70 21.35
N GLY A 129 0.06 -6.66 20.63
CA GLY A 129 0.74 -5.38 20.53
C GLY A 129 -0.04 -4.42 19.62
N MET A 130 0.41 -3.16 19.56
CA MET A 130 -0.30 -2.10 18.84
C MET A 130 0.62 -1.38 17.85
N ILE A 131 0.14 -1.20 16.62
CA ILE A 131 0.71 -0.28 15.64
C ILE A 131 0.32 1.13 16.06
N ARG A 132 1.33 1.93 16.36
CA ARG A 132 1.20 3.34 16.72
C ARG A 132 1.09 4.24 15.49
N PRO A 133 0.68 5.52 15.64
CA PRO A 133 0.64 6.48 14.54
C PRO A 133 1.94 6.67 13.77
N ASP A 134 3.09 6.42 14.39
CA ASP A 134 4.41 6.49 13.75
C ASP A 134 4.80 5.20 13.00
N GLY A 135 3.91 4.21 12.94
CA GLY A 135 4.14 2.93 12.27
C GLY A 135 5.01 1.95 13.05
N THR A 136 5.27 2.21 14.33
CA THR A 136 6.04 1.32 15.20
C THR A 136 5.15 0.39 16.02
N TRP A 137 5.67 -0.78 16.35
CA TRP A 137 5.05 -1.71 17.29
C TRP A 137 6.10 -2.63 17.93
N SER A 138 5.74 -3.28 19.03
CA SER A 138 6.59 -4.29 19.68
C SER A 138 5.73 -5.39 20.28
N ALA A 139 6.19 -6.65 20.21
CA ALA A 139 5.53 -7.79 20.82
C ALA A 139 6.53 -8.93 21.12
N GLN A 140 6.13 -9.92 21.91
CA GLN A 140 6.92 -11.14 22.12
C GLN A 140 6.38 -12.28 21.25
N MET A 141 7.29 -13.06 20.67
CA MET A 141 6.98 -14.25 19.87
C MET A 141 7.81 -15.44 20.37
N THR A 142 7.24 -16.64 20.31
CA THR A 142 7.98 -17.89 20.47
C THR A 142 8.32 -18.45 19.09
N ILE A 143 9.62 -18.56 18.79
CA ILE A 143 10.13 -19.23 17.59
C ILE A 143 10.53 -20.66 17.98
N PRO A 144 9.95 -21.71 17.38
CA PRO A 144 10.12 -23.10 17.82
C PRO A 144 11.53 -23.67 17.63
N GLY A 145 12.33 -23.10 16.74
CA GLY A 145 13.65 -23.58 16.36
C GLY A 145 13.85 -23.50 14.85
N SER A 146 14.87 -24.20 14.36
CA SER A 146 15.15 -24.28 12.91
C SER A 146 14.19 -25.18 12.13
N THR A 147 13.39 -26.00 12.82
CA THR A 147 12.40 -26.90 12.20
C THR A 147 11.05 -26.77 12.88
N PHE A 148 9.95 -26.81 12.12
CA PHE A 148 8.59 -26.74 12.69
C PHE A 148 7.54 -27.41 11.81
N GLU A 149 6.43 -27.82 12.44
CA GLU A 149 5.22 -28.28 11.74
C GLU A 149 4.45 -27.07 11.19
N ALA A 150 4.32 -27.02 9.86
CA ALA A 150 3.59 -25.95 9.21
C ALA A 150 2.08 -26.06 9.46
N THR A 151 1.42 -24.91 9.48
CA THR A 151 -0.02 -24.79 9.32
C THR A 151 -0.32 -23.78 8.23
N SER A 152 -1.48 -23.95 7.60
CA SER A 152 -1.95 -23.10 6.52
C SER A 152 -3.46 -22.99 6.49
N GLY A 153 -3.98 -22.04 5.72
CA GLY A 153 -5.40 -21.74 5.58
C GLY A 153 -5.83 -20.49 6.38
N ASN A 154 -7.14 -20.28 6.45
CA ASN A 154 -7.77 -19.25 7.27
C ASN A 154 -8.45 -19.90 8.51
N PRO A 155 -7.80 -19.91 9.69
CA PRO A 155 -8.38 -20.51 10.89
C PRO A 155 -9.72 -19.89 11.30
N HIS A 156 -9.93 -18.60 11.03
CA HIS A 156 -11.20 -17.92 11.33
C HIS A 156 -12.35 -18.39 10.44
N ALA A 157 -12.05 -18.91 9.24
CA ALA A 157 -13.02 -19.55 8.37
C ALA A 157 -13.16 -21.06 8.65
N GLY A 158 -12.58 -21.56 9.74
CA GLY A 158 -12.49 -23.01 10.03
C GLY A 158 -11.56 -23.77 9.07
N GLN A 159 -10.73 -23.05 8.32
CA GLN A 159 -9.81 -23.61 7.34
C GLN A 159 -8.40 -23.63 7.93
N SER A 160 -8.06 -24.68 8.65
CA SER A 160 -6.68 -24.93 9.09
C SER A 160 -6.25 -26.30 8.60
N ALA A 161 -5.15 -26.35 7.86
CA ALA A 161 -4.53 -27.58 7.41
C ALA A 161 -3.13 -27.69 8.00
N ALA A 162 -2.86 -28.80 8.69
CA ALA A 162 -1.50 -29.19 9.02
C ALA A 162 -0.73 -29.42 7.71
N GLY A 163 0.42 -28.78 7.61
CA GLY A 163 1.36 -28.93 6.50
C GLY A 163 2.50 -29.86 6.85
N GLU A 164 3.50 -29.90 5.96
CA GLU A 164 4.74 -30.65 6.19
C GLU A 164 5.63 -29.95 7.21
N THR A 165 6.61 -30.70 7.74
CA THR A 165 7.70 -30.13 8.51
C THR A 165 8.57 -29.23 7.62
N ILE A 166 8.74 -27.97 8.01
CA ILE A 166 9.62 -27.00 7.34
C ILE A 166 10.97 -26.98 8.04
N ASP A 167 12.05 -27.03 7.27
CA ASP A 167 13.44 -26.90 7.75
C ASP A 167 14.07 -25.59 7.24
N CYS A 168 14.29 -24.66 8.16
CA CYS A 168 14.84 -23.33 7.93
C CYS A 168 16.34 -23.31 7.63
N THR A 169 17.02 -24.46 7.70
CA THR A 169 18.39 -24.61 7.21
C THR A 169 18.42 -24.88 5.70
N VAL A 170 17.29 -25.28 5.12
CA VAL A 170 17.11 -25.61 3.69
C VAL A 170 16.36 -24.50 2.95
N VAL A 171 15.23 -24.04 3.50
CA VAL A 171 14.42 -22.94 2.94
C VAL A 171 14.56 -21.66 3.76
N GLN A 172 14.39 -20.50 3.12
CA GLN A 172 14.47 -19.23 3.84
C GLN A 172 13.21 -19.03 4.70
N CYS A 173 13.38 -19.16 6.02
CA CYS A 173 12.37 -18.79 7.00
C CYS A 173 12.55 -17.34 7.47
N GLY A 174 11.53 -16.81 8.13
CA GLY A 174 11.54 -15.45 8.63
C GLY A 174 10.26 -15.05 9.34
N ILE A 175 10.20 -13.78 9.72
CA ILE A 175 8.97 -13.15 10.19
C ILE A 175 8.17 -12.69 8.98
N ILE A 176 6.94 -13.17 8.90
CA ILE A 176 5.95 -12.78 7.89
C ILE A 176 4.99 -11.81 8.55
N THR A 177 4.73 -10.66 7.94
CA THR A 177 3.57 -9.83 8.27
C THR A 177 2.59 -9.84 7.11
N ILE A 178 1.30 -9.94 7.41
CA ILE A 178 0.22 -9.74 6.45
C ILE A 178 -0.90 -8.95 7.10
N GLY A 179 -1.73 -8.24 6.32
CA GLY A 179 -2.87 -7.54 6.90
C GLY A 179 -3.85 -8.52 7.56
N ALA A 180 -4.36 -8.13 8.72
CA ALA A 180 -5.29 -8.93 9.48
C ALA A 180 -6.71 -8.86 8.91
N HIS A 181 -7.56 -9.82 9.27
CA HIS A 181 -8.99 -9.83 8.91
C HIS A 181 -9.28 -9.68 7.41
N GLY A 182 -8.39 -10.21 6.56
CA GLY A 182 -8.56 -10.18 5.11
C GLY A 182 -8.15 -8.86 4.45
N MET A 183 -7.56 -7.92 5.18
CA MET A 183 -7.02 -6.70 4.60
C MET A 183 -5.74 -7.01 3.79
N TRP A 184 -5.80 -6.84 2.47
CA TRP A 184 -4.60 -6.86 1.64
C TRP A 184 -3.99 -5.47 1.59
N ASN A 185 -2.76 -5.34 2.06
CA ASN A 185 -2.08 -4.06 2.15
C ASN A 185 -0.58 -4.27 2.02
N ALA A 186 -0.04 -3.97 0.83
CA ALA A 186 1.38 -4.10 0.55
C ALA A 186 2.27 -3.29 1.51
N ASN A 187 1.78 -2.20 2.11
CA ASN A 187 2.56 -1.41 3.07
C ASN A 187 2.70 -2.09 4.44
N ASN A 188 1.86 -3.08 4.72
CA ASN A 188 1.84 -3.84 5.97
C ASN A 188 2.25 -5.31 5.77
N GLU A 189 2.55 -5.69 4.52
CA GLU A 189 3.03 -7.01 4.15
C GLU A 189 4.55 -6.98 4.03
N SER A 190 5.22 -7.81 4.82
CA SER A 190 6.69 -7.83 4.86
C SER A 190 7.20 -9.23 5.15
N PHE A 191 8.44 -9.48 4.73
CA PHE A 191 9.18 -10.67 5.10
C PHE A 191 10.55 -10.27 5.62
N THR A 192 10.85 -10.62 6.87
CA THR A 192 12.16 -10.41 7.48
C THR A 192 12.88 -11.76 7.62
N PRO A 193 13.93 -12.01 6.83
CA PRO A 193 14.69 -13.25 6.89
C PRO A 193 15.31 -13.51 8.28
N ILE A 194 15.26 -14.77 8.72
CA ILE A 194 15.98 -15.27 9.91
C ILE A 194 16.93 -16.38 9.45
N SER A 195 18.15 -16.42 10.01
CA SER A 195 19.12 -17.48 9.75
C SER A 195 19.43 -18.27 11.02
N PHE A 196 19.57 -19.59 10.86
CA PHE A 196 19.95 -20.55 11.90
C PHE A 196 21.34 -21.15 11.66
N GLY A 197 22.23 -20.42 10.98
CA GLY A 197 23.60 -20.89 10.70
C GLY A 197 23.74 -21.77 9.45
N GLY A 198 22.69 -21.86 8.63
CA GLY A 198 22.74 -22.36 7.25
C GLY A 198 22.73 -21.23 6.21
N ASN A 199 22.90 -21.57 4.94
CA ASN A 199 22.74 -20.64 3.82
C ASN A 199 21.55 -21.09 2.95
N PRO A 200 20.30 -20.90 3.44
CA PRO A 200 19.12 -21.32 2.69
C PRO A 200 19.11 -20.62 1.33
N THR A 201 18.88 -21.40 0.28
CA THR A 201 18.85 -20.91 -1.11
C THR A 201 17.49 -21.14 -1.77
N GLY A 202 16.61 -21.91 -1.12
CA GLY A 202 15.27 -22.21 -1.61
C GLY A 202 14.20 -21.34 -0.98
N GLY A 203 13.14 -21.09 -1.76
CA GLY A 203 11.85 -20.64 -1.23
C GLY A 203 11.01 -21.84 -0.78
N PHE A 204 10.00 -21.56 0.03
CA PHE A 204 8.96 -22.54 0.35
C PHE A 204 8.32 -23.10 -0.92
N GLN A 205 8.12 -24.41 -0.95
CA GLN A 205 7.35 -25.08 -1.99
C GLN A 205 6.19 -25.81 -1.32
N ALA A 206 4.97 -25.57 -1.81
CA ALA A 206 3.81 -26.29 -1.32
C ALA A 206 3.92 -27.79 -1.65
N PRO A 207 3.41 -28.68 -0.77
CA PRO A 207 3.31 -30.10 -1.05
C PRO A 207 2.55 -30.35 -2.36
N ALA A 208 3.01 -31.32 -3.14
CA ALA A 208 2.36 -31.72 -4.40
C ALA A 208 0.96 -32.31 -4.09
N GLY A 209 -0.09 -31.51 -4.32
CA GLY A 209 -1.48 -31.88 -4.03
C GLY A 209 -2.39 -30.70 -3.68
N SER A 210 -1.83 -29.53 -3.35
CA SER A 210 -2.59 -28.33 -2.96
C SER A 210 -3.16 -27.50 -4.13
N ALA A 211 -3.45 -28.13 -5.28
CA ALA A 211 -4.04 -27.46 -6.43
C ALA A 211 -5.58 -27.36 -6.31
N ASP A 212 -6.02 -26.19 -5.86
CA ASP A 212 -7.26 -25.46 -6.16
C ASP A 212 -8.65 -26.14 -6.05
N THR A 213 -9.48 -25.55 -5.19
CA THR A 213 -10.92 -25.33 -5.46
C THR A 213 -11.32 -23.95 -4.96
N THR A 214 -11.44 -22.98 -5.89
CA THR A 214 -12.32 -21.79 -5.89
C THR A 214 -12.10 -20.73 -4.78
N ALA A 215 -12.12 -19.40 -5.00
CA ALA A 215 -12.57 -18.57 -6.11
C ALA A 215 -11.78 -17.25 -6.16
N ALA A 216 -11.64 -16.70 -7.37
CA ALA A 216 -11.54 -15.27 -7.58
C ALA A 216 -12.89 -14.64 -7.19
N GLY A 217 -12.95 -13.97 -6.05
CA GLY A 217 -14.07 -13.12 -5.64
C GLY A 217 -13.65 -11.68 -5.77
N GLY A 218 -14.13 -11.00 -6.82
CA GLY A 218 -13.97 -9.57 -6.99
C GLY A 218 -14.56 -8.81 -5.80
N GLY A 219 -13.86 -7.77 -5.37
CA GLY A 219 -14.34 -6.84 -4.36
C GLY A 219 -15.63 -6.16 -4.84
N GLY A 220 -16.73 -6.52 -4.21
CA GLY A 220 -17.91 -5.70 -4.03
C GLY A 220 -18.22 -5.68 -2.53
N PRO A 221 -18.78 -4.58 -1.97
CA PRO A 221 -19.09 -4.51 -0.56
C PRO A 221 -20.10 -5.59 -0.21
N VAL A 222 -19.69 -6.55 0.61
CA VAL A 222 -20.60 -7.52 1.21
C VAL A 222 -21.23 -6.81 2.40
N ALA A 223 -22.54 -6.59 2.32
CA ALA A 223 -23.34 -6.13 3.44
C ALA A 223 -23.18 -7.09 4.62
N VAL A 224 -22.85 -6.53 5.79
CA VAL A 224 -22.88 -7.23 7.07
C VAL A 224 -24.36 -7.58 7.34
N PRO A 225 -24.74 -8.86 7.52
CA PRO A 225 -26.04 -9.16 8.06
C PRO A 225 -26.05 -8.74 9.53
N GLU A 226 -26.98 -7.86 9.87
CA GLU A 226 -27.32 -7.45 11.22
C GLU A 226 -27.55 -8.69 12.08
N GLN A 227 -26.73 -8.84 13.13
CA GLN A 227 -26.84 -9.93 14.07
C GLN A 227 -27.92 -9.56 15.08
N GLU A 228 -29.07 -10.21 15.00
CA GLU A 228 -30.12 -10.14 16.04
C GLU A 228 -29.54 -10.58 17.39
N SER A 229 -29.66 -9.70 18.37
CA SER A 229 -29.41 -9.96 19.79
C SER A 229 -30.42 -10.99 20.32
N PRO A 230 -29.99 -12.08 20.97
CA PRO A 230 -30.89 -12.92 21.75
C PRO A 230 -30.92 -12.42 23.20
N ASP A 231 -31.84 -11.50 23.48
CA ASP A 231 -32.41 -11.34 24.83
C ASP A 231 -33.65 -12.24 24.91
N ASP A 232 -33.52 -13.41 25.54
CA ASP A 232 -34.54 -13.98 26.42
C ASP A 232 -34.07 -15.36 26.92
N GLN A 233 -33.56 -15.41 28.15
CA GLN A 233 -33.69 -16.60 28.96
C GLN A 233 -33.78 -16.23 30.44
N ALA A 234 -34.99 -16.39 30.95
CA ALA A 234 -35.38 -16.21 32.33
C ALA A 234 -34.68 -17.20 33.27
N GLU A 235 -34.20 -16.70 34.40
CA GLU A 235 -33.84 -17.49 35.58
C GLU A 235 -34.52 -16.87 36.83
N PRO A 236 -35.04 -17.67 37.79
CA PRO A 236 -36.04 -17.19 38.76
C PRO A 236 -35.42 -16.53 40.01
N GLU A 237 -36.18 -15.59 40.58
CA GLU A 237 -35.88 -14.87 41.83
C GLU A 237 -35.73 -15.77 43.07
N PRO A 238 -35.08 -15.25 44.14
CA PRO A 238 -35.91 -14.95 45.30
C PRO A 238 -35.58 -13.65 46.06
N THR A 239 -36.68 -13.01 46.50
CA THR A 239 -36.92 -12.31 47.78
C THR A 239 -36.34 -10.90 48.00
N ALA A 240 -37.29 -9.95 47.95
CA ALA A 240 -37.20 -8.53 48.29
C ALA A 240 -37.12 -8.22 49.80
N GLU A 241 -36.62 -7.03 50.14
CA GLU A 241 -37.31 -5.99 50.95
C GLU A 241 -36.57 -4.61 50.83
N PRO A 242 -37.22 -3.46 51.11
CA PRO A 242 -37.26 -2.32 50.18
C PRO A 242 -36.75 -0.97 50.73
N SER A 243 -36.54 0.01 49.85
CA SER A 243 -36.81 1.45 50.10
C SER A 243 -36.74 2.30 48.81
N PRO A 244 -37.40 3.47 48.77
CA PRO A 244 -38.14 3.93 47.58
C PRO A 244 -37.67 5.27 46.96
N VAL A 245 -38.40 5.66 45.89
CA VAL A 245 -38.56 6.98 45.23
C VAL A 245 -37.43 7.44 44.28
N THR A 246 -37.66 7.99 43.08
CA THR A 246 -38.82 8.67 42.48
C THR A 246 -38.72 8.65 40.95
N ASP A 247 -39.86 8.62 40.27
CA ASP A 247 -40.08 8.92 38.85
C ASP A 247 -39.49 10.28 38.41
N ASP A 248 -38.99 10.37 37.17
CA ASP A 248 -39.50 11.30 36.14
C ASP A 248 -38.72 11.10 34.82
N GLU A 249 -39.42 10.64 33.78
CA GLU A 249 -39.03 10.69 32.37
C GLU A 249 -39.64 11.97 31.76
N PRO A 250 -38.96 12.64 30.83
CA PRO A 250 -39.61 12.74 29.52
C PRO A 250 -38.65 12.47 28.35
N GLN A 251 -39.12 11.60 27.44
CA GLN A 251 -38.67 11.50 26.05
C GLN A 251 -38.63 12.87 25.37
N ALA A 252 -37.49 13.17 24.73
CA ALA A 252 -37.45 14.05 23.58
C ALA A 252 -36.33 13.60 22.64
N ALA A 253 -36.75 13.00 21.52
CA ALA A 253 -35.91 12.72 20.36
C ALA A 253 -35.29 14.02 19.83
N ALA A 254 -33.97 14.03 19.67
CA ALA A 254 -33.27 14.96 18.81
C ALA A 254 -32.30 14.16 17.95
N GLN A 255 -32.63 14.09 16.66
CA GLN A 255 -31.81 13.47 15.63
C GLN A 255 -30.51 14.25 15.50
N VAL A 256 -29.38 13.56 15.65
CA VAL A 256 -28.09 14.07 15.19
C VAL A 256 -27.95 13.58 13.75
N THR A 257 -28.00 14.52 12.83
CA THR A 257 -27.67 14.30 11.42
C THR A 257 -26.15 14.16 11.31
N ASP A 258 -25.67 12.95 11.09
CA ASP A 258 -24.37 12.71 10.46
C ASP A 258 -24.54 12.87 8.95
N ASP A 259 -23.93 13.90 8.37
CA ASP A 259 -23.74 13.95 6.92
C ASP A 259 -22.55 14.88 6.58
N GLU A 260 -21.32 14.44 6.87
CA GLU A 260 -20.11 14.92 6.19
C GLU A 260 -19.14 13.75 5.94
N GLY A 261 -19.67 12.69 5.31
CA GLY A 261 -18.90 11.57 4.78
C GLY A 261 -18.66 11.73 3.27
N SER A 262 -17.52 12.31 2.90
CA SER A 262 -16.78 12.05 1.66
C SER A 262 -17.60 11.77 0.38
N ALA A 263 -18.29 12.79 -0.12
CA ALA A 263 -18.56 12.89 -1.55
C ALA A 263 -17.26 13.31 -2.28
N VAL A 264 -16.32 12.36 -2.45
CA VAL A 264 -15.24 12.52 -3.45
C VAL A 264 -15.90 12.47 -4.81
N SER A 265 -16.31 13.65 -5.24
CA SER A 265 -17.01 13.92 -6.48
C SER A 265 -16.23 13.33 -7.65
N TRP A 266 -16.90 12.53 -8.49
CA TRP A 266 -16.45 12.01 -9.78
C TRP A 266 -15.84 13.09 -10.70
N ILE A 267 -16.07 14.37 -10.38
CA ILE A 267 -15.43 15.53 -10.98
C ILE A 267 -13.89 15.50 -10.82
N VAL A 268 -13.35 15.02 -9.70
CA VAL A 268 -11.90 14.98 -9.46
C VAL A 268 -11.22 13.96 -10.38
N ILE A 269 -11.80 12.76 -10.53
CA ILE A 269 -11.28 11.71 -11.44
C ILE A 269 -11.37 12.16 -12.91
N GLY A 270 -12.44 12.87 -13.28
CA GLY A 270 -12.61 13.42 -14.64
C GLY A 270 -11.55 14.48 -15.00
N VAL A 271 -11.15 15.35 -14.06
CA VAL A 271 -10.15 16.39 -14.31
C VAL A 271 -8.74 15.80 -14.49
N PHE A 272 -8.38 14.77 -13.73
CA PHE A 272 -7.07 14.11 -13.87
C PHE A 272 -6.92 13.36 -15.20
N ALA A 273 -7.97 12.69 -15.69
CA ALA A 273 -7.94 11.98 -16.97
C ALA A 273 -7.78 12.95 -18.17
N VAL A 274 -8.47 14.10 -18.14
CA VAL A 274 -8.35 15.12 -19.19
C VAL A 274 -6.97 15.80 -19.15
N GLY A 275 -6.43 16.06 -17.95
CA GLY A 275 -5.09 16.60 -17.77
C GLY A 275 -4.00 15.69 -18.34
N LEU A 276 -4.09 14.38 -18.11
CA LEU A 276 -3.12 13.40 -18.62
C LEU A 276 -3.16 13.32 -20.17
N LEU A 277 -4.37 13.32 -20.76
CA LEU A 277 -4.54 13.30 -22.21
C LEU A 277 -3.98 14.56 -22.90
N ALA A 278 -4.18 15.73 -22.31
CA ALA A 278 -3.62 16.98 -22.83
C ALA A 278 -2.08 16.98 -22.78
N LEU A 279 -1.49 16.41 -21.72
CA LEU A 279 -0.04 16.33 -21.56
C LEU A 279 0.60 15.36 -22.55
N VAL A 280 -0.03 14.20 -22.79
CA VAL A 280 0.40 13.25 -23.82
C VAL A 280 0.33 13.87 -25.22
N ALA A 281 -0.76 14.59 -25.55
CA ALA A 281 -0.89 15.28 -26.83
C ALA A 281 0.17 16.39 -27.02
N ALA A 282 0.51 17.12 -25.96
CA ALA A 282 1.57 18.13 -25.97
C ALA A 282 2.96 17.51 -26.22
N LEU A 283 3.26 16.37 -25.58
CA LEU A 283 4.52 15.65 -25.82
C LEU A 283 4.61 15.11 -27.25
N ILE A 284 3.53 14.53 -27.78
CA ILE A 284 3.50 14.03 -29.16
C ILE A 284 3.73 15.18 -30.15
N THR A 285 3.08 16.33 -29.96
CA THR A 285 3.26 17.49 -30.85
C THR A 285 4.67 18.10 -30.76
N LEU A 286 5.29 18.08 -29.58
CA LEU A 286 6.67 18.52 -29.41
C LEU A 286 7.67 17.60 -30.13
N VAL A 287 7.50 16.28 -30.01
CA VAL A 287 8.32 15.27 -30.73
C VAL A 287 8.15 15.37 -32.25
N LEU A 288 6.92 15.61 -32.73
CA LEU A 288 6.68 15.80 -34.16
C LEU A 288 7.29 17.10 -34.70
N ARG A 289 7.31 18.17 -33.90
CA ARG A 289 7.96 19.45 -34.26
C ARG A 289 9.48 19.34 -34.29
N SER A 290 10.10 18.69 -33.31
CA SER A 290 11.55 18.51 -33.29
C SER A 290 12.02 17.70 -34.50
N ARG A 291 11.28 16.65 -34.87
CA ARG A 291 11.57 15.84 -36.07
C ARG A 291 11.45 16.63 -37.38
N ARG A 292 10.59 17.66 -37.45
CA ARG A 292 10.46 18.52 -38.63
C ARG A 292 11.60 19.54 -38.73
N GLN A 293 12.12 20.03 -37.61
CA GLN A 293 13.24 20.98 -37.61
C GLN A 293 14.56 20.34 -38.04
N VAL A 294 14.80 19.08 -37.70
CA VAL A 294 15.99 18.33 -38.16
C VAL A 294 15.97 18.08 -39.67
N ARG A 295 14.81 18.22 -40.34
CA ARG A 295 14.65 17.96 -41.78
C ARG A 295 14.76 19.19 -42.68
N GLN A 296 15.08 20.38 -42.17
CA GLN A 296 15.36 21.50 -43.07
C GLN A 296 16.79 21.38 -43.62
N PRO A 297 16.97 21.14 -44.94
CA PRO A 297 18.29 21.08 -45.54
C PRO A 297 18.94 22.47 -45.50
N THR A 298 20.20 22.50 -45.08
CA THR A 298 21.03 23.70 -45.06
C THR A 298 21.06 24.32 -46.47
N PRO A 299 20.80 25.63 -46.65
CA PRO A 299 20.95 26.26 -47.95
C PRO A 299 22.42 26.17 -48.38
N VAL A 300 22.68 25.47 -49.48
CA VAL A 300 24.00 25.37 -50.10
C VAL A 300 24.40 26.76 -50.57
N SER A 301 25.42 27.33 -49.92
CA SER A 301 26.06 28.57 -50.37
C SER A 301 26.68 28.33 -51.75
N ALA A 302 26.22 29.08 -52.75
CA ALA A 302 26.74 29.03 -54.11
C ALA A 302 28.18 29.59 -54.12
N GLY A 303 29.15 28.68 -54.00
CA GLY A 303 30.57 28.96 -54.20
C GLY A 303 30.88 29.22 -55.67
N ALA A 304 31.59 30.31 -55.90
CA ALA A 304 32.01 30.83 -57.20
C ALA A 304 32.79 29.81 -58.05
N VAL A 305 32.48 29.83 -59.35
CA VAL A 305 33.16 29.08 -60.42
C VAL A 305 34.52 29.74 -60.71
N PRO A 306 35.66 29.02 -60.66
CA PRO A 306 36.87 29.50 -61.30
C PRO A 306 36.76 29.29 -62.81
N ALA A 307 37.09 30.33 -63.55
CA ALA A 307 37.28 30.32 -64.99
C ALA A 307 38.56 29.57 -65.38
N ASP A 308 38.68 29.33 -66.69
CA ASP A 308 39.86 28.87 -67.44
C ASP A 308 40.03 27.34 -67.58
N THR A 309 40.28 26.73 -68.74
CA THR A 309 40.75 27.23 -70.05
C THR A 309 40.32 26.23 -71.14
N LYS A 310 39.89 26.72 -72.31
CA LYS A 310 39.89 25.95 -73.56
C LYS A 310 40.95 26.53 -74.49
N GLU A 311 41.94 25.71 -74.77
CA GLU A 311 42.87 25.79 -75.88
C GLU A 311 42.11 25.69 -77.22
N GLN A 312 42.45 26.53 -78.22
CA GLN A 312 42.91 26.11 -79.56
C GLN A 312 42.96 27.30 -80.54
N GLN A 313 44.16 27.48 -81.10
CA GLN A 313 44.56 28.14 -82.36
C GLN A 313 44.62 29.67 -82.42
#